data_AF-A0A3B5BBV7-F1
#
_entry.id   AF-A0A3B5BBV7-F1
#
_cell.length_a   1.000
_cell.length_b   1.000
_cell.length_c   1.000
_cell.angle_alpha   90.00
_cell.angle_beta   90.00
_cell.angle_gamma   90.00
#
_symmetry.space_group_name_H-M   'P 1'
#
loop_
_entity.id
_entity.type
_entity.pdbx_description
1 polymer ?
#
loop_
_entity_poly.entity_id
_entity_poly.type
_entity_poly.pdbx_seq_one_letter_code
_entity_poly.pdbx_strand_id
1 'polypeptide(L)'
;MDGVGEDDLCWLQLDDFRMLLIKTIDPSRITPYLRQCQVISAEDEEQLFNDPMHLSDLFPVGALLDILQRTGLKGYTAFLESLELDYPDLYRRITGKEPNKTFSILIDTAGESGLTQFLMSELSRLQRALQGERRRRQQACSVAKEQVCTATRLLRNMKSQSCQSDCLSVFRRRGLASSS
;
A
#
# COMPACT_ATOMS: atom_id res chain seq x y z
N MET A 1 15.76 -15.74 -42.11
CA MET A 1 14.75 -14.78 -41.63
C MET A 1 14.12 -15.43 -40.43
N ASP A 2 14.70 -15.22 -39.26
CA ASP A 2 14.13 -15.70 -38.00
C ASP A 2 12.87 -14.88 -37.74
N GLY A 3 11.73 -15.56 -37.68
CA GLY A 3 10.49 -14.95 -37.25
C GLY A 3 10.70 -14.47 -35.82
N VAL A 4 10.47 -13.19 -35.57
CA VAL A 4 10.33 -12.63 -34.22
C VAL A 4 9.40 -13.57 -33.44
N GLY A 5 9.89 -14.16 -32.35
CA GLY A 5 9.12 -15.11 -31.57
C GLY A 5 7.81 -14.46 -31.10
N GLU A 6 6.74 -15.22 -30.96
CA GLU A 6 5.46 -14.69 -30.44
C GLU A 6 5.66 -13.96 -29.09
N ASP A 7 6.59 -14.46 -28.28
CA ASP A 7 7.10 -13.86 -27.05
C ASP A 7 7.59 -12.41 -27.24
N ASP A 8 8.42 -12.15 -28.25
CA ASP A 8 9.01 -10.84 -28.51
C ASP A 8 7.93 -9.82 -28.89
N LEU A 9 6.91 -10.24 -29.64
CA LEU A 9 5.77 -9.39 -30.00
C LEU A 9 4.94 -8.99 -28.78
N CYS A 10 4.74 -9.91 -27.83
CA CYS A 10 4.03 -9.61 -26.58
C CYS A 10 4.78 -8.58 -25.73
N TRP A 11 6.10 -8.69 -25.63
CA TRP A 11 6.93 -7.74 -24.89
C TRP A 11 7.03 -6.37 -25.58
N LEU A 12 7.07 -6.34 -26.92
CA LEU A 12 7.01 -5.10 -27.71
C LEU A 12 5.73 -4.30 -27.44
N GLN A 13 4.57 -4.98 -27.37
CA GLN A 13 3.30 -4.32 -27.01
C GLN A 13 3.33 -3.75 -25.59
N LEU A 14 4.01 -4.41 -24.67
CA LEU A 14 4.11 -3.97 -23.28
C LEU A 14 5.08 -2.77 -23.14
N ASP A 15 6.07 -2.69 -24.02
CA ASP A 15 7.07 -1.61 -24.06
C ASP A 15 6.45 -0.25 -24.41
N ASP A 16 5.41 -0.22 -25.25
CA ASP A 16 4.60 0.99 -25.53
C ASP A 16 3.99 1.59 -24.25
N PHE A 17 3.76 0.76 -23.23
CA PHE A 17 3.24 1.16 -21.93
C PHE A 17 4.31 1.23 -20.83
N ARG A 18 5.60 1.04 -21.15
CA ARG A 18 6.70 0.96 -20.16
C ARG A 18 6.70 2.13 -19.18
N MET A 19 6.55 3.36 -19.69
CA MET A 19 6.50 4.56 -18.83
C MET A 19 5.25 4.64 -17.95
N LEU A 20 4.12 4.10 -18.40
CA LEU A 20 2.89 4.03 -17.61
C LEU A 20 3.04 2.99 -16.50
N LEU A 21 3.56 1.81 -16.84
CA LEU A 21 3.83 0.71 -15.90
C LEU A 21 4.76 1.19 -14.78
N ILE A 22 5.89 1.77 -15.17
CA ILE A 22 6.91 2.32 -14.28
C ILE A 22 6.34 3.33 -13.27
N LYS A 23 5.43 4.22 -13.71
CA LYS A 23 4.86 5.27 -12.85
C LYS A 23 3.75 4.78 -11.93
N THR A 24 3.09 3.67 -12.30
CA THR A 24 1.84 3.23 -11.65
C THR A 24 2.07 2.06 -10.71
N ILE A 25 3.01 1.18 -11.05
CA ILE A 25 3.21 -0.09 -10.37
C ILE A 25 4.17 0.08 -9.19
N ASP A 26 3.73 -0.39 -8.03
CA ASP A 26 4.58 -0.69 -6.90
C ASP A 26 5.09 -2.14 -7.00
N PRO A 27 6.41 -2.37 -7.19
CA PRO A 27 6.97 -3.71 -7.34
C PRO A 27 6.74 -4.58 -6.10
N SER A 28 6.71 -4.01 -4.89
CA SER A 28 6.46 -4.77 -3.66
C SER A 28 5.08 -5.44 -3.61
N ARG A 29 4.12 -4.99 -4.44
CA ARG A 29 2.79 -5.62 -4.54
C ARG A 29 2.78 -6.85 -5.44
N ILE A 30 3.45 -6.77 -6.59
CA ILE A 30 3.42 -7.82 -7.62
C ILE A 30 4.50 -8.89 -7.45
N THR A 31 5.67 -8.54 -6.88
CA THR A 31 6.80 -9.48 -6.71
C THR A 31 6.44 -10.75 -5.95
N PRO A 32 5.63 -10.73 -4.86
CA PRO A 32 5.24 -11.96 -4.15
C PRO A 32 4.50 -12.97 -5.04
N TYR A 33 3.65 -12.50 -5.95
CA TYR A 33 2.93 -13.35 -6.90
C TYR A 33 3.89 -13.94 -7.94
N LEU A 34 4.74 -13.09 -8.52
CA LEU A 34 5.71 -13.49 -9.53
C LEU A 34 6.70 -14.54 -8.99
N ARG A 35 7.08 -14.43 -7.72
CA ARG A 35 7.93 -15.42 -7.06
C ARG A 35 7.25 -16.77 -6.93
N GLN A 36 5.96 -16.78 -6.59
CA GLN A 36 5.16 -18.01 -6.52
C GLN A 36 4.99 -18.66 -7.91
N CYS A 37 4.95 -17.84 -8.96
CA CYS A 37 4.96 -18.27 -10.36
C CYS A 37 6.34 -18.73 -10.86
N GLN A 38 7.39 -18.66 -10.03
CA GLN A 38 8.77 -19.01 -10.40
C GLN A 38 9.24 -18.34 -11.69
N VAL A 39 8.88 -17.06 -11.87
CA VAL A 39 9.39 -16.20 -12.95
C VAL A 39 10.41 -15.17 -12.43
N ILE A 40 10.60 -15.13 -11.11
CA ILE A 40 11.64 -14.37 -10.44
C ILE A 40 12.20 -15.22 -9.29
N SER A 41 13.51 -15.23 -9.11
CA SER A 41 14.17 -15.94 -8.00
C SER A 41 14.21 -15.08 -6.73
N ALA A 42 14.51 -15.71 -5.59
CA ALA A 42 14.72 -14.97 -4.33
C ALA A 42 15.95 -14.05 -4.40
N GLU A 43 16.95 -14.41 -5.20
CA GLU A 43 18.16 -13.62 -5.44
C GLU A 43 17.85 -12.38 -6.29
N ASP A 44 17.06 -12.55 -7.36
CA ASP A 44 16.56 -11.44 -8.18
C ASP A 44 15.70 -10.47 -7.34
N GLU A 45 14.84 -11.00 -6.47
CA GLU A 45 14.04 -10.20 -5.53
C GLU A 45 14.94 -9.38 -4.59
N GLU A 46 15.97 -10.00 -4.01
CA GLU A 46 16.91 -9.31 -3.13
C GLU A 46 17.66 -8.19 -3.86
N GLN A 47 18.14 -8.47 -5.07
CA GLN A 47 18.81 -7.48 -5.92
C GLN A 47 17.89 -6.30 -6.26
N LEU A 48 16.62 -6.57 -6.60
CA LEU A 48 15.64 -5.51 -6.90
C LEU A 48 15.39 -4.54 -5.74
N PHE A 49 15.50 -4.99 -4.48
CA PHE A 49 15.17 -4.17 -3.30
C PHE A 49 16.38 -3.66 -2.51
N ASN A 50 17.55 -4.32 -2.58
CA ASN A 50 18.67 -4.05 -1.67
C ASN A 50 19.91 -3.42 -2.32
N ASP A 51 20.00 -3.34 -3.65
CA ASP A 51 21.23 -2.83 -4.28
C ASP A 51 21.20 -1.29 -4.43
N PRO A 52 22.04 -0.55 -3.67
CA PRO A 52 22.09 0.91 -3.69
C PRO A 52 22.82 1.47 -4.92
N MET A 53 23.38 0.61 -5.79
CA MET A 53 24.23 1.01 -6.92
C MET A 53 23.58 0.81 -8.29
N HIS A 54 22.26 0.66 -8.36
CA HIS A 54 21.51 0.74 -9.61
C HIS A 54 21.63 2.14 -10.23
N LEU A 55 22.74 2.37 -10.95
CA LEU A 55 22.98 3.54 -11.81
C LEU A 55 22.00 3.63 -13.00
N SER A 56 20.98 2.77 -13.00
CA SER A 56 19.69 2.92 -13.65
C SER A 56 18.62 3.26 -12.60
N ASP A 57 18.72 4.42 -11.96
CA ASP A 57 17.72 5.07 -11.09
C ASP A 57 16.34 5.29 -11.77
N LEU A 58 16.12 4.74 -12.96
CA LEU A 58 14.90 4.79 -13.74
C LEU A 58 13.97 3.59 -13.44
N PHE A 59 13.73 3.40 -12.14
CA PHE A 59 12.60 2.67 -11.56
C PHE A 59 12.75 1.13 -11.43
N PRO A 60 12.60 0.56 -10.21
CA PRO A 60 12.70 -0.90 -9.98
C PRO A 60 11.71 -1.75 -10.80
N VAL A 61 10.63 -1.14 -11.29
CA VAL A 61 9.70 -1.78 -12.24
C VAL A 61 10.35 -2.03 -13.60
N GLY A 62 11.21 -1.15 -14.08
CA GLY A 62 11.94 -1.35 -15.34
C GLY A 62 12.87 -2.56 -15.28
N ALA A 63 13.66 -2.66 -14.20
CA ALA A 63 14.51 -3.82 -13.95
C ALA A 63 13.70 -5.12 -13.80
N LEU A 64 12.55 -5.05 -13.10
CA LEU A 64 11.63 -6.18 -13.00
C LEU A 64 11.12 -6.64 -14.37
N LEU A 65 10.72 -5.72 -15.25
CA LEU A 65 10.29 -6.06 -16.61
C LEU A 65 11.41 -6.73 -17.41
N ASP A 66 12.65 -6.27 -17.26
CA ASP A 66 13.80 -6.84 -17.97
C ASP A 66 14.12 -8.27 -17.47
N ILE A 67 13.96 -8.54 -16.16
CA ILE A 67 14.07 -9.90 -15.59
C ILE A 67 12.97 -10.79 -16.16
N LEU A 68 11.72 -10.32 -16.17
CA LEU A 68 10.59 -11.10 -16.66
C LEU A 68 10.69 -11.38 -18.16
N GLN A 69 11.24 -10.45 -18.95
CA GLN A 69 11.47 -10.65 -20.38
C GLN A 69 12.39 -11.84 -20.67
N ARG A 70 13.39 -12.11 -19.80
CA ARG A 70 14.28 -13.28 -19.91
C ARG A 70 13.55 -14.61 -19.71
N THR A 71 12.36 -14.59 -19.11
CA THR A 71 11.52 -15.78 -18.88
C THR A 71 10.48 -16.00 -19.97
N GLY A 72 10.47 -15.18 -21.03
CA GLY A 72 9.61 -15.33 -22.21
C GLY A 72 8.12 -15.16 -21.93
N LEU A 73 7.28 -15.92 -22.64
CA LEU A 73 5.81 -15.91 -22.49
C LEU A 73 5.34 -16.23 -21.07
N LYS A 74 6.10 -17.05 -20.32
CA LYS A 74 5.76 -17.38 -18.92
C LYS A 74 5.79 -16.13 -18.04
N GLY A 75 6.85 -15.33 -18.16
CA GLY A 75 6.98 -14.05 -17.45
C GLY A 75 5.92 -13.04 -17.86
N TYR A 76 5.65 -12.95 -19.16
CA TYR A 76 4.63 -12.06 -19.70
C TYR A 76 3.23 -12.40 -19.15
N THR A 77 2.86 -13.67 -19.19
CA THR A 77 1.56 -14.15 -18.70
C THR A 77 1.45 -13.97 -17.18
N ALA A 78 2.48 -14.34 -16.42
CA ALA A 78 2.50 -14.14 -14.97
C ALA A 78 2.41 -12.66 -14.58
N PHE A 79 3.04 -11.77 -15.35
CA PHE A 79 2.94 -10.33 -15.16
C PHE A 79 1.52 -9.83 -15.39
N LEU A 80 0.89 -10.22 -16.50
CA LEU A 80 -0.50 -9.87 -16.77
C LEU A 80 -1.46 -10.38 -15.70
N GLU A 81 -1.30 -11.62 -15.24
CA GLU A 81 -2.07 -12.17 -14.12
C GLU A 81 -1.88 -11.34 -12.85
N SER A 82 -0.65 -10.90 -12.55
CA SER A 82 -0.39 -10.01 -11.41
C SER A 82 -1.13 -8.66 -11.54
N LEU A 83 -1.24 -8.11 -12.76
CA LEU A 83 -1.98 -6.89 -13.02
C LEU A 83 -3.50 -7.09 -12.87
N GLU A 84 -4.04 -8.25 -13.26
CA GLU A 84 -5.47 -8.56 -13.05
C GLU A 84 -5.85 -8.58 -11.56
N LEU A 85 -4.90 -8.94 -10.69
CA LEU A 85 -5.10 -9.04 -9.25
C LEU A 85 -5.01 -7.68 -8.55
N ASP A 86 -3.94 -6.92 -8.79
CA ASP A 86 -3.62 -5.70 -8.04
C ASP A 86 -3.97 -4.40 -8.77
N TYR A 87 -4.02 -4.42 -10.11
CA TYR A 87 -4.21 -3.22 -10.95
C TYR A 87 -5.20 -3.46 -12.11
N PRO A 88 -6.47 -3.81 -11.82
CA PRO A 88 -7.44 -4.21 -12.84
C PRO A 88 -7.68 -3.14 -13.93
N ASP A 89 -7.61 -1.85 -13.56
CA ASP A 89 -7.77 -0.76 -14.52
C ASP A 89 -6.56 -0.58 -15.43
N LEU A 90 -5.36 -0.86 -14.92
CA LEU A 90 -4.13 -0.83 -15.71
C LEU A 90 -4.09 -1.99 -16.69
N TYR A 91 -4.49 -3.19 -16.24
CA TYR A 91 -4.65 -4.36 -17.11
C TYR A 91 -5.59 -4.06 -18.28
N ARG A 92 -6.80 -3.54 -17.99
CA ARG A 92 -7.79 -3.19 -19.02
C ARG A 92 -7.25 -2.17 -20.01
N ARG A 93 -6.45 -1.21 -19.54
CA ARG A 93 -5.86 -0.18 -20.40
C ARG A 93 -4.79 -0.72 -21.35
N ILE A 94 -4.00 -1.70 -20.92
CA ILE A 94 -2.92 -2.29 -21.71
C ILE A 94 -3.46 -3.32 -22.69
N THR A 95 -4.33 -4.23 -22.21
CA THR A 95 -4.79 -5.39 -23.00
C THR A 95 -6.11 -5.13 -23.72
N GLY A 96 -6.89 -4.14 -23.29
CA GLY A 96 -8.25 -3.89 -23.77
C GLY A 96 -9.28 -4.93 -23.31
N LYS A 97 -8.91 -5.85 -22.42
CA LYS A 97 -9.75 -6.96 -21.94
C LYS A 97 -10.21 -6.73 -20.50
N GLU A 98 -11.33 -7.35 -20.13
CA GLU A 98 -11.76 -7.38 -18.73
C GLU A 98 -10.87 -8.34 -17.91
N PRO A 99 -10.46 -7.95 -16.69
CA PRO A 99 -9.64 -8.78 -15.83
C PRO A 99 -10.47 -9.97 -15.32
N ASN A 100 -10.00 -11.19 -15.60
CA ASN A 100 -10.69 -12.42 -15.20
C ASN A 100 -10.10 -13.06 -13.93
N LYS A 101 -8.99 -12.49 -13.42
CA LYS A 101 -8.21 -12.99 -12.27
C LYS A 101 -7.77 -14.43 -12.50
N THR A 102 -7.08 -14.62 -13.62
CA THR A 102 -6.55 -15.92 -14.02
C THR A 102 -5.28 -16.23 -13.22
N PHE A 103 -5.07 -17.50 -12.91
CA PHE A 103 -3.90 -18.00 -12.17
C PHE A 103 -3.22 -19.16 -12.91
N SER A 104 -3.21 -19.11 -14.24
CA SER A 104 -2.73 -20.20 -15.09
C SER A 104 -1.27 -20.54 -14.82
N ILE A 105 -0.39 -19.53 -14.67
CA ILE A 105 1.03 -19.77 -14.40
C ILE A 105 1.23 -20.33 -12.99
N LEU A 106 0.52 -19.77 -12.01
CA LEU A 106 0.59 -20.25 -10.63
C LEU A 106 0.08 -21.70 -10.50
N ILE A 107 -1.00 -22.05 -11.20
CA ILE A 107 -1.52 -23.43 -11.22
C ILE A 107 -0.54 -24.35 -11.93
N ASP A 108 0.08 -23.91 -13.04
CA ASP A 108 1.09 -24.70 -13.76
C ASP A 108 2.33 -24.97 -12.89
N THR A 109 2.79 -23.98 -12.11
CA THR A 109 4.00 -24.14 -11.28
C THR A 109 3.76 -24.80 -9.93
N ALA A 110 2.67 -24.45 -9.24
CA ALA A 110 2.43 -24.84 -7.85
C ALA A 110 1.19 -25.73 -7.68
N GLY A 111 0.43 -25.98 -8.75
CA GLY A 111 -0.83 -26.72 -8.71
C GLY A 111 -1.97 -25.95 -8.03
N GLU A 112 -3.16 -26.53 -8.07
CA GLU A 112 -4.36 -25.98 -7.41
C GLU A 112 -4.20 -25.88 -5.88
N SER A 113 -3.45 -26.81 -5.28
CA SER A 113 -3.12 -26.78 -3.85
C SER A 113 -2.20 -25.61 -3.52
N GLY A 114 -1.21 -25.31 -4.37
CA GLY A 114 -0.34 -24.14 -4.24
C GLY A 114 -1.09 -22.82 -4.38
N LEU A 115 -2.01 -22.73 -5.35
CA LEU A 115 -2.91 -21.59 -5.48
C LEU A 115 -3.75 -21.38 -4.21
N THR A 116 -4.34 -22.45 -3.68
CA THR A 116 -5.14 -22.38 -2.45
C THR A 116 -4.31 -21.87 -1.27
N GLN A 117 -3.08 -22.39 -1.10
CA GLN A 117 -2.17 -21.94 -0.05
C GLN A 117 -1.79 -20.47 -0.18
N PHE A 118 -1.48 -20.03 -1.41
CA PHE A 118 -1.17 -18.64 -1.70
C PHE A 118 -2.34 -17.72 -1.31
N LEU A 119 -3.56 -18.03 -1.76
CA LEU A 119 -4.76 -17.24 -1.44
C LEU A 119 -5.05 -17.22 0.07
N MET A 120 -4.88 -18.34 0.76
CA MET A 120 -5.08 -18.42 2.22
C MET A 120 -4.06 -17.57 2.99
N SER A 121 -2.80 -17.58 2.54
CA SER A 121 -1.74 -16.73 3.11
C SER A 121 -2.07 -15.25 2.93
N GLU A 122 -2.50 -14.88 1.72
CA GLU A 122 -2.84 -13.51 1.36
C GLU A 122 -4.06 -13.00 2.14
N LEU A 123 -5.11 -13.81 2.25
CA LEU A 123 -6.27 -13.53 3.10
C LEU A 123 -5.85 -13.31 4.56
N SER A 124 -4.96 -14.16 5.09
CA SER A 124 -4.46 -14.04 6.46
C SER A 124 -3.61 -12.78 6.66
N ARG A 125 -2.83 -12.37 5.64
CA ARG A 125 -2.07 -11.10 5.65
C ARG A 125 -3.02 -9.90 5.71
N LEU A 126 -4.02 -9.86 4.83
CA LEU A 126 -5.00 -8.78 4.77
C LEU A 126 -5.84 -8.68 6.05
N GLN A 127 -6.27 -9.83 6.60
CA GLN A 127 -7.00 -9.86 7.88
C GLN A 127 -6.17 -9.27 9.02
N ARG A 128 -4.88 -9.60 9.11
CA ARG A 128 -3.97 -9.02 10.12
C ARG A 128 -3.78 -7.52 9.92
N ALA A 129 -3.59 -7.06 8.68
CA ALA A 129 -3.47 -5.63 8.38
C ALA A 129 -4.72 -4.85 8.79
N LEU A 130 -5.90 -5.38 8.46
CA LEU A 130 -7.18 -4.77 8.85
C LEU A 130 -7.37 -4.72 10.38
N GLN A 131 -6.99 -5.78 11.10
CA GLN A 131 -7.04 -5.78 12.56
C GLN A 131 -6.05 -4.78 13.18
N GLY A 132 -4.84 -4.68 12.63
CA GLY A 132 -3.84 -3.69 13.03
C GLY A 132 -4.34 -2.27 12.88
N GLU A 133 -4.94 -1.96 11.73
CA GLU A 133 -5.49 -0.63 11.44
C GLU A 133 -6.68 -0.29 12.36
N ARG A 134 -7.55 -1.28 12.63
CA ARG A 134 -8.64 -1.12 13.61
C ARG A 134 -8.11 -0.78 15.01
N ARG A 135 -7.05 -1.47 15.46
CA ARG A 135 -6.42 -1.21 16.78
C ARG A 135 -5.79 0.19 16.83
N ARG A 136 -5.04 0.59 15.80
CA ARG A 136 -4.46 1.95 15.70
C ARG A 136 -5.53 3.02 15.77
N ARG A 137 -6.63 2.84 15.02
CA ARG A 137 -7.77 3.77 15.04
C ARG A 137 -8.44 3.85 16.41
N GLN A 138 -8.60 2.71 17.10
CA GLN A 138 -9.14 2.69 18.46
C GLN A 138 -8.23 3.44 19.44
N GLN A 139 -6.92 3.23 19.35
CA GLN A 139 -5.94 3.90 20.20
C GLN A 139 -5.89 5.42 19.94
N ALA A 140 -5.92 5.84 18.67
CA ALA A 140 -6.02 7.26 18.33
C ALA A 140 -7.31 7.89 18.88
N CYS A 141 -8.44 7.18 18.81
CA CYS A 141 -9.70 7.65 19.38
C CYS A 141 -9.67 7.74 20.91
N SER A 142 -9.05 6.79 21.62
CA SER A 142 -8.93 6.85 23.07
C SER A 142 -8.06 8.03 23.53
N VAL A 143 -6.92 8.26 22.85
CA VAL A 143 -6.05 9.41 23.12
C VAL A 143 -6.78 10.73 22.87
N ALA A 144 -7.51 10.83 21.75
CA ALA A 144 -8.30 12.03 21.45
C ALA A 144 -9.37 12.31 22.52
N LYS A 145 -10.07 11.26 23.00
CA LYS A 145 -11.06 11.40 24.09
C LYS A 145 -10.41 11.89 25.39
N GLU A 146 -9.22 11.38 25.72
CA GLU A 146 -8.49 11.81 26.90
C GLU A 146 -8.07 13.29 26.80
N GLN A 147 -7.56 13.71 25.64
CA GLN A 147 -7.22 15.12 25.39
C GLN A 147 -8.43 16.06 25.49
N VAL A 148 -9.60 15.63 24.98
CA VAL A 148 -10.84 16.42 25.13
C VAL A 148 -11.25 16.52 26.60
N CYS A 149 -11.17 15.42 27.34
CA CYS A 149 -11.47 15.40 28.78
C CYS A 149 -10.55 16.30 29.59
N THR A 150 -9.24 16.29 29.30
CA THR A 150 -8.26 17.15 29.98
C THR A 150 -8.47 18.62 29.63
N ALA A 151 -8.64 18.97 28.34
CA ALA A 151 -8.95 20.32 27.91
C ALA A 151 -10.24 20.85 28.55
N THR A 152 -11.30 20.02 28.58
CA THR A 152 -12.58 20.39 29.22
C THR A 152 -12.42 20.65 30.72
N ARG A 153 -11.60 19.86 31.43
CA ARG A 153 -11.30 20.09 32.85
C ARG A 153 -10.54 21.38 33.08
N LEU A 154 -9.52 21.67 32.27
CA LEU A 154 -8.74 22.90 32.36
C LEU A 154 -9.62 24.14 32.13
N LEU A 155 -10.46 24.13 31.09
CA LEU A 155 -11.42 25.21 30.82
C LEU A 155 -12.38 25.44 32.00
N ARG A 156 -12.85 24.36 32.65
CA ARG A 156 -13.72 24.45 33.82
C ARG A 156 -13.01 25.10 35.01
N ASN A 157 -11.76 24.73 35.26
CA ASN A 157 -10.95 25.28 36.34
C ASN A 157 -10.65 26.77 36.11
N MET A 158 -10.29 27.16 34.89
CA MET A 158 -10.07 28.57 34.54
C MET A 158 -11.34 29.42 34.72
N LYS A 159 -12.51 28.92 34.29
CA LYS A 159 -13.78 29.61 34.50
C LYS A 159 -14.12 29.77 35.99
N SER A 160 -13.86 28.75 36.80
CA SER A 160 -14.07 28.80 38.26
C SER A 160 -13.18 29.86 38.93
N GLN A 161 -11.90 29.92 38.55
CA GLN A 161 -10.96 30.94 39.05
C GLN A 161 -11.38 32.36 38.62
N SER A 162 -11.85 32.55 37.39
CA SER A 162 -12.40 33.84 36.94
C SER A 162 -13.58 34.28 37.80
N CYS A 163 -14.57 33.41 38.02
CA CYS A 163 -15.71 33.73 38.88
C CYS A 163 -15.30 34.07 40.32
N GLN A 164 -14.29 33.39 40.89
CA GLN A 164 -13.76 33.74 42.21
C GLN A 164 -13.09 35.12 42.22
N SER A 165 -12.26 35.43 41.22
CA SER A 165 -11.61 36.73 41.07
C SER A 165 -12.63 37.86 40.92
N ASP A 166 -13.65 37.65 40.08
CA ASP A 166 -14.72 38.61 39.85
C ASP A 166 -15.52 38.87 41.13
N CYS A 167 -15.91 37.82 41.88
CA CYS A 167 -16.55 37.95 43.19
C CYS A 167 -15.68 38.72 44.20
N LEU A 168 -14.39 38.42 44.29
CA LEU A 168 -13.45 39.11 45.19
C LEU A 168 -13.29 40.59 44.80
N SER A 169 -13.29 40.90 43.51
CA SER A 169 -13.20 42.29 43.02
C SER A 169 -14.47 43.10 43.34
N VAL A 170 -15.65 42.49 43.24
CA VAL A 170 -16.94 43.11 43.59
C VAL A 170 -17.03 43.34 45.10
N PHE A 171 -16.60 42.37 45.91
CA PHE A 171 -16.58 42.49 47.36
C PHE A 171 -15.63 43.62 47.82
N ARG A 172 -14.44 43.72 47.22
CA ARG A 172 -13.48 44.80 47.53
C ARG A 172 -14.00 46.18 47.13
N ARG A 173 -14.74 46.32 46.02
CA ARG A 173 -15.39 47.59 45.64
C ARG A 173 -16.52 47.99 46.59
N ARG A 174 -17.32 47.04 47.07
CA ARG A 174 -18.38 47.32 48.06
C ARG A 174 -17.83 47.64 49.45
N GLY A 175 -16.74 47.02 49.88
CA GLY A 175 -16.07 47.35 51.14
C GLY A 175 -15.43 48.74 51.19
N LEU A 176 -15.07 49.31 50.02
CA LEU A 176 -14.55 50.68 49.91
C LEU A 176 -15.64 51.76 49.85
N ALA A 177 -16.92 51.38 49.68
CA ALA A 177 -18.05 52.30 49.63
C ALA A 177 -18.71 52.55 50.99
N SER A 178 -18.23 51.90 52.06
CA SER A 178 -18.81 51.97 53.43
C SER A 178 -18.03 52.89 54.37
N SER A 179 -17.13 53.72 53.86
CA SER A 179 -16.33 54.67 54.63
C SER A 179 -16.54 56.10 54.11
N SER A 180 -17.71 56.66 54.40
CA SER A 180 -18.00 58.10 54.37
C SER A 180 -19.10 58.41 55.35
#